data_AF-V5I798-F1
#
_entry.id   AF-V5I798-F1
#
_cell.length_a   1.000
_cell.length_b   1.000
_cell.length_c   1.000
_cell.angle_alpha   90.00
_cell.angle_beta   90.00
_cell.angle_gamma   90.00
#
_symmetry.space_group_name_H-M   'P 1'
#
loop_
_entity.id
_entity.type
_entity.pdbx_description
1 polymer ?
#
loop_
_entity_poly.entity_id
_entity_poly.type
_entity_poly.pdbx_seq_one_letter_code
_entity_poly.pdbx_strand_id
1 'polypeptide(L)'
;LIILEEDSTGETVLNSGWCVGRCERTQEKGDFPAETVYVLPCMSKPPADILQLFSVEGAEHGRRLSQQYSVNGTESRDRPHTLAEYAIDHFRPPLKRTMSKALTLTSNRRGVDDLWRHSRDPIKQPLLKKLLMKEELADEACFAFSAILKYMGDLPSKRPRLGNEYTDHIFDGPLKHEILRDEIYCQIMKQLTDNRNRLSEERGWELMWLATG
;
A
#
# COMPACT_ATOMS: atom_id res chain seq x y z
N LEU A 1 -11.70 27.92 -4.99
CA LEU A 1 -10.52 28.01 -4.10
C LEU A 1 -10.68 29.26 -3.24
N ILE A 2 -10.58 29.11 -1.93
CA ILE A 2 -10.48 30.23 -1.00
C ILE A 2 -9.02 30.32 -0.59
N ILE A 3 -8.43 31.51 -0.76
CA ILE A 3 -7.08 31.81 -0.30
C ILE A 3 -7.22 32.41 1.10
N LEU A 4 -6.60 31.77 2.09
CA LEU A 4 -6.57 32.28 3.45
C LEU A 4 -5.68 33.52 3.52
N GLU A 5 -6.11 34.53 4.27
CA GLU A 5 -5.37 35.78 4.47
C GLU A 5 -5.08 36.00 5.96
N GLU A 6 -4.27 37.02 6.30
CA GLU A 6 -4.05 37.48 7.68
C GLU A 6 -3.54 36.38 8.62
N ASP A 7 -2.41 35.76 8.28
CA ASP A 7 -1.75 34.70 9.07
C ASP A 7 -2.61 33.47 9.39
N SER A 8 -3.80 33.36 8.78
CA SER A 8 -4.67 32.21 8.91
C SER A 8 -4.09 31.03 8.14
N THR A 9 -3.87 29.92 8.83
CA THR A 9 -3.34 28.69 8.25
C THR A 9 -4.44 27.63 8.14
N GLY A 10 -4.13 26.51 7.48
CA GLY A 10 -5.03 25.35 7.49
C GLY A 10 -5.36 24.87 8.90
N GLU A 11 -4.44 25.02 9.86
CA GLU A 11 -4.67 24.72 11.27
C GLU A 11 -5.69 25.68 11.91
N THR A 12 -5.64 26.96 11.55
CA THR A 12 -6.63 27.96 12.03
C THR A 12 -8.03 27.59 11.56
N VAL A 13 -8.18 27.14 10.32
CA VAL A 13 -9.48 26.71 9.76
C VAL A 13 -10.00 25.47 10.46
N LEU A 14 -9.15 24.51 10.81
CA LEU A 14 -9.58 23.28 11.48
C LEU A 14 -10.02 23.50 12.94
N ASN A 15 -9.55 24.57 13.58
CA ASN A 15 -9.78 24.83 15.00
C ASN A 15 -10.73 26.02 15.29
N SER A 16 -11.16 26.76 14.27
CA SER A 16 -12.00 27.97 14.41
C SER A 16 -13.38 27.77 13.79
N GLY A 17 -14.42 28.42 14.33
CA GLY A 17 -15.78 28.34 13.76
C GLY A 17 -15.96 29.15 12.47
N TRP A 18 -15.30 30.30 12.37
CA TRP A 18 -15.35 31.22 11.24
C TRP A 18 -13.94 31.64 10.84
N CYS A 19 -13.74 31.84 9.55
CA CYS A 19 -12.46 32.24 8.98
C CYS A 19 -12.66 33.32 7.91
N VAL A 20 -11.60 34.07 7.64
CA VAL A 20 -11.58 35.11 6.61
C VAL A 20 -10.76 34.63 5.43
N GLY A 21 -11.24 34.90 4.21
CA GLY A 21 -10.47 34.55 3.02
C GLY A 21 -10.97 35.24 1.77
N ARG A 22 -10.22 35.06 0.69
CA ARG A 22 -10.54 35.61 -0.63
C ARG A 22 -10.92 34.50 -1.60
N CYS A 23 -12.05 34.65 -2.28
CA CYS A 23 -12.44 33.76 -3.34
C CYS A 23 -11.63 34.04 -4.60
N GLU A 24 -10.84 33.09 -5.07
CA GLU A 24 -10.01 33.28 -6.28
C GLU A 24 -10.86 33.58 -7.53
N ARG A 25 -12.07 33.03 -7.61
CA ARG A 25 -12.95 33.19 -8.77
C ARG A 25 -13.58 34.58 -8.87
N THR A 26 -14.05 35.12 -7.75
CA THR A 26 -14.75 36.41 -7.73
C THR A 26 -13.85 37.57 -7.29
N GLN A 27 -12.66 37.27 -6.76
CA GLN A 27 -11.73 38.21 -6.12
C GLN A 27 -12.33 38.93 -4.90
N GLU A 28 -13.50 38.50 -4.42
CA GLU A 28 -14.15 39.05 -3.25
C GLU A 28 -13.55 38.44 -1.97
N LYS A 29 -13.46 39.27 -0.93
CA LYS A 29 -13.04 38.89 0.42
C LYS A 29 -14.25 38.88 1.34
N GLY A 30 -14.29 37.93 2.28
CA GLY A 30 -15.31 37.90 3.32
C GLY A 30 -15.08 36.78 4.33
N ASP A 31 -15.98 36.71 5.29
CA ASP A 31 -16.02 35.67 6.30
C ASP A 31 -16.76 34.44 5.78
N PHE A 32 -16.28 33.26 6.14
CA PHE A 32 -16.91 31.99 5.82
C PHE A 32 -16.87 31.04 7.03
N PRO A 33 -17.90 30.19 7.21
CA PRO A 33 -17.87 29.15 8.25
C PRO A 33 -16.86 28.06 7.89
N ALA A 34 -16.02 27.66 8.84
CA ALA A 34 -14.97 26.67 8.59
C ALA A 34 -15.51 25.28 8.19
N GLU A 35 -16.69 24.92 8.65
CA GLU A 35 -17.36 23.65 8.32
C GLU A 35 -17.80 23.53 6.85
N THR A 36 -17.85 24.65 6.12
CA THR A 36 -18.29 24.69 4.73
C THR A 36 -17.14 24.55 3.72
N VAL A 37 -15.92 24.38 4.21
CA VAL A 37 -14.71 24.31 3.39
C VAL A 37 -13.92 23.05 3.68
N TYR A 38 -13.19 22.57 2.67
CA TYR A 38 -12.24 21.47 2.81
C TYR A 38 -10.81 22.03 2.77
N VAL A 39 -9.99 21.70 3.77
CA VAL A 39 -8.58 22.10 3.82
C VAL A 39 -7.73 21.01 3.16
N LEU A 40 -7.09 21.35 2.04
CA LEU A 40 -6.18 20.45 1.33
C LEU A 40 -4.72 20.80 1.67
N PRO A 41 -3.98 19.96 2.42
CA PRO A 41 -2.59 20.23 2.79
C PRO A 41 -1.67 20.06 1.58
N CYS A 42 -1.06 21.15 1.10
CA CYS A 42 -0.17 21.14 -0.06
C CYS A 42 1.02 22.11 0.11
N MET A 43 2.19 21.71 -0.40
CA MET A 43 3.41 22.55 -0.41
C MET A 43 3.38 23.64 -1.50
N SER A 44 2.50 23.50 -2.48
CA SER A 44 2.30 24.41 -3.60
C SER A 44 0.84 24.37 -4.05
N LYS A 45 0.41 25.33 -4.89
CA LYS A 45 -0.96 25.36 -5.40
C LYS A 45 -1.26 24.06 -6.18
N PRO A 46 -2.29 23.29 -5.80
CA PRO A 46 -2.66 22.08 -6.51
C PRO A 46 -3.04 22.38 -7.97
N PRO A 47 -2.72 21.47 -8.90
CA PRO A 47 -3.19 21.53 -10.28
C PRO A 47 -4.73 21.67 -10.38
N ALA A 48 -5.19 22.29 -11.47
CA ALA A 48 -6.61 22.67 -11.64
C ALA A 48 -7.56 21.46 -11.67
N ASP A 49 -7.10 20.33 -12.19
CA ASP A 49 -7.79 19.04 -12.19
C ASP A 49 -7.98 18.50 -10.76
N ILE A 50 -6.98 18.61 -9.90
CA ILE A 50 -7.10 18.25 -8.47
C ILE A 50 -8.11 19.15 -7.76
N LEU A 51 -8.11 20.46 -8.03
CA LEU A 51 -9.07 21.38 -7.44
C LEU A 51 -10.52 21.09 -7.90
N GLN A 52 -10.70 20.59 -9.12
CA GLN A 52 -12.02 20.28 -9.67
C GLN A 52 -12.72 19.16 -8.90
N LEU A 53 -11.96 18.21 -8.33
CA LEU A 53 -12.48 17.13 -7.47
C LEU A 53 -13.25 17.64 -6.26
N PHE A 54 -12.87 18.81 -5.73
CA PHE A 54 -13.44 19.39 -4.51
C PHE A 54 -14.51 20.45 -4.80
N SER A 55 -14.91 20.62 -6.07
CA SER A 55 -16.05 21.45 -6.42
C SER A 55 -17.38 20.74 -6.11
N VAL A 56 -18.46 21.50 -5.90
CA VAL A 56 -19.81 20.95 -5.58
C VAL A 56 -20.31 19.96 -6.64
N GLU A 57 -19.97 20.16 -7.92
CA GLU A 57 -20.23 19.21 -9.02
C GLU A 57 -19.24 18.03 -9.04
N GLY A 58 -18.03 18.25 -8.54
CA GLY A 58 -16.96 17.27 -8.36
C GLY A 58 -17.20 16.30 -7.19
N ALA A 59 -18.07 16.59 -6.23
CA ALA A 59 -18.36 15.67 -5.11
C ALA A 59 -19.18 14.44 -5.55
N GLU A 60 -20.16 14.63 -6.44
CA GLU A 60 -20.92 13.54 -7.06
C GLU A 60 -20.08 12.79 -8.10
N HIS A 61 -19.25 13.53 -8.85
CA HIS A 61 -18.30 12.97 -9.81
C HIS A 61 -17.06 12.36 -9.14
N GLY A 62 -16.73 12.73 -7.90
CA GLY A 62 -15.54 12.28 -7.18
C GLY A 62 -15.60 10.81 -6.82
N ARG A 63 -16.80 10.22 -6.71
CA ARG A 63 -16.98 8.77 -6.65
C ARG A 63 -16.69 8.06 -7.99
N ARG A 64 -16.92 8.72 -9.13
CA ARG A 64 -16.58 8.20 -10.47
C ARG A 64 -15.13 8.53 -10.85
N LEU A 65 -14.60 9.66 -10.42
CA LEU A 65 -13.21 10.08 -10.61
C LEU A 65 -12.26 9.44 -9.60
N SER A 66 -12.68 8.99 -8.41
CA SER A 66 -11.87 8.05 -7.61
C SER A 66 -11.58 6.76 -8.38
N GLN A 67 -12.49 6.36 -9.27
CA GLN A 67 -12.26 5.27 -10.23
C GLN A 67 -11.35 5.69 -11.39
N GLN A 68 -11.30 6.99 -11.71
CA GLN A 68 -10.57 7.58 -12.85
C GLN A 68 -9.19 8.16 -12.47
N TYR A 69 -8.91 8.46 -11.20
CA TYR A 69 -7.58 8.84 -10.66
C TYR A 69 -6.76 7.62 -10.22
N SER A 70 -7.26 6.40 -10.50
CA SER A 70 -6.36 5.28 -10.77
C SER A 70 -5.51 5.50 -12.04
N VAL A 71 -5.83 6.53 -12.84
CA VAL A 71 -5.13 6.86 -14.09
C VAL A 71 -4.14 8.01 -13.84
N ASN A 72 -3.08 7.71 -13.10
CA ASN A 72 -1.78 8.38 -13.23
C ASN A 72 -0.67 7.34 -13.06
N GLY A 73 -0.65 6.35 -13.95
CA GLY A 73 0.46 5.39 -14.04
C GLY A 73 0.24 4.15 -14.90
N THR A 74 -0.99 3.79 -15.30
CA THR A 74 -1.20 2.58 -16.11
C THR A 74 -2.20 2.83 -17.23
N GLU A 75 -1.79 2.46 -18.45
CA GLU A 75 -2.65 2.42 -19.63
C GLU A 75 -3.93 1.63 -19.33
N SER A 76 -5.07 2.20 -19.70
CA SER A 76 -6.41 1.80 -19.25
C SER A 76 -6.97 0.50 -19.89
N ARG A 77 -6.11 -0.44 -20.27
CA ARG A 77 -6.53 -1.78 -20.74
C ARG A 77 -5.59 -2.92 -20.36
N ASP A 78 -4.47 -2.64 -19.71
CA ASP A 78 -3.53 -3.68 -19.33
C ASP A 78 -3.84 -4.23 -17.95
N ARG A 79 -3.62 -5.54 -17.81
CA ARG A 79 -3.68 -6.21 -16.52
C ARG A 79 -2.75 -5.47 -15.55
N PRO A 80 -3.13 -5.28 -14.27
CA PRO A 80 -2.25 -4.67 -13.28
C PRO A 80 -0.87 -5.33 -13.31
N HIS A 81 0.19 -4.53 -13.26
CA HIS A 81 1.55 -5.03 -13.26
C HIS A 81 1.78 -5.97 -12.06
N THR A 82 2.48 -7.07 -12.29
CA THR A 82 2.81 -8.06 -11.26
C THR A 82 4.30 -8.37 -11.28
N LEU A 83 4.79 -8.99 -10.22
CA LEU A 83 6.17 -9.49 -10.16
C LEU A 83 6.39 -10.76 -10.99
N ALA A 84 5.46 -11.16 -11.86
CA ALA A 84 5.57 -12.40 -12.63
C ALA A 84 6.82 -12.45 -13.51
N GLU A 85 7.10 -11.38 -14.26
CA GLU A 85 8.28 -11.28 -15.12
C GLU A 85 9.56 -11.16 -14.30
N TYR A 86 9.55 -10.30 -13.28
CA TYR A 86 10.68 -10.13 -12.36
C TYR A 86 11.06 -11.45 -11.64
N ALA A 87 10.08 -12.25 -11.25
CA ALA A 87 10.29 -13.50 -10.56
C ALA A 87 11.04 -14.55 -11.41
N ILE A 88 10.93 -14.50 -12.74
CA ILE A 88 11.63 -15.42 -13.64
C ILE A 88 13.14 -15.35 -13.41
N ASP A 89 13.67 -14.13 -13.29
CA ASP A 89 15.11 -13.90 -13.18
C ASP A 89 15.57 -13.79 -11.73
N HIS A 90 14.74 -13.29 -10.82
CA HIS A 90 15.19 -12.91 -9.48
C HIS A 90 14.72 -13.85 -8.37
N PHE A 91 13.59 -14.54 -8.55
CA PHE A 91 13.07 -15.40 -7.49
C PHE A 91 13.74 -16.77 -7.50
N ARG A 92 13.75 -17.42 -6.33
CA ARG A 92 14.19 -18.81 -6.23
C ARG A 92 13.21 -19.73 -6.99
N PRO A 93 13.65 -20.91 -7.44
CA PRO A 93 12.73 -21.92 -7.94
C PRO A 93 11.73 -22.36 -6.84
N PRO A 94 10.52 -22.79 -7.21
CA PRO A 94 9.60 -23.41 -6.27
C PRO A 94 10.20 -24.66 -5.63
N LEU A 95 9.85 -24.92 -4.36
CA LEU A 95 10.32 -26.09 -3.64
C LEU A 95 9.76 -27.36 -4.29
N LYS A 96 10.65 -28.22 -4.82
CA LYS A 96 10.25 -29.52 -5.37
C LYS A 96 9.63 -30.37 -4.25
N ARG A 97 8.31 -30.59 -4.31
CA ARG A 97 7.64 -31.53 -3.41
C ARG A 97 8.16 -32.93 -3.72
N THR A 98 8.69 -33.63 -2.71
CA THR A 98 8.87 -35.08 -2.79
C THR A 98 7.49 -35.70 -3.00
N MET A 99 7.30 -36.42 -4.11
CA MET A 99 6.03 -37.04 -4.48
C MET A 99 5.69 -38.18 -3.53
N SER A 100 5.05 -37.89 -2.41
CA SER A 100 4.44 -38.89 -1.53
C SER A 100 3.05 -38.43 -1.12
N LYS A 101 2.08 -38.65 -2.02
CA LYS A 101 0.71 -39.15 -1.78
C LYS A 101 -0.16 -38.82 -2.99
N ALA A 102 -0.34 -39.84 -3.82
CA ALA A 102 -1.48 -39.94 -4.71
C ALA A 102 -2.79 -39.91 -3.90
N LEU A 103 -3.87 -39.47 -4.56
CA LEU A 103 -5.28 -39.43 -4.11
C LEU A 103 -5.76 -38.14 -3.44
N THR A 104 -5.78 -37.03 -4.18
CA THR A 104 -6.92 -36.10 -4.16
C THR A 104 -7.13 -35.52 -5.56
N LEU A 105 -8.18 -35.99 -6.23
CA LEU A 105 -8.67 -35.43 -7.48
C LEU A 105 -9.52 -34.20 -7.14
N THR A 106 -8.89 -33.04 -6.93
CA THR A 106 -9.59 -31.76 -6.93
C THR A 106 -9.07 -30.89 -8.06
N SER A 107 -10.00 -30.51 -8.92
CA SER A 107 -9.83 -29.61 -10.05
C SER A 107 -9.35 -28.24 -9.59
N ASN A 108 -8.03 -28.01 -9.55
CA ASN A 108 -7.42 -26.67 -9.67
C ASN A 108 -5.89 -26.72 -9.92
N ARG A 109 -5.47 -27.46 -10.96
CA ARG A 109 -4.05 -27.62 -11.36
C ARG A 109 -3.40 -26.35 -11.97
N ARG A 110 -3.73 -25.12 -11.54
CA ARG A 110 -3.21 -23.88 -12.14
C ARG A 110 -2.89 -22.73 -11.18
N GLY A 111 -2.35 -22.97 -9.98
CA GLY A 111 -2.05 -21.83 -9.10
C GLY A 111 -1.12 -22.02 -7.92
N VAL A 112 -0.36 -23.11 -7.85
CA VAL A 112 0.31 -23.52 -6.61
C VAL A 112 1.76 -23.02 -6.47
N ASP A 113 2.39 -22.49 -7.52
CA ASP A 113 3.84 -22.14 -7.47
C ASP A 113 4.21 -20.73 -7.96
N ASP A 114 3.22 -19.84 -8.12
CA ASP A 114 3.52 -18.44 -8.42
C ASP A 114 3.97 -17.74 -7.13
N LEU A 115 5.27 -17.83 -6.85
CA LEU A 115 5.89 -17.21 -5.69
C LEU A 115 5.66 -15.70 -5.61
N TRP A 116 5.25 -15.06 -6.70
CA TRP A 116 4.93 -13.64 -6.82
C TRP A 116 3.46 -13.27 -6.52
N ARG A 117 2.56 -14.23 -6.26
CA ARG A 117 1.13 -13.98 -5.99
C ARG A 117 0.75 -14.14 -4.51
N HIS A 118 -0.31 -13.47 -4.03
CA HIS A 118 -0.79 -13.55 -2.64
C HIS A 118 -0.88 -15.00 -2.12
N SER A 119 -0.42 -15.20 -0.89
CA SER A 119 -0.53 -16.46 -0.16
C SER A 119 -0.81 -16.19 1.32
N ARG A 120 -1.52 -17.13 1.97
CA ARG A 120 -1.70 -17.13 3.43
C ARG A 120 -0.72 -18.05 4.15
N ASP A 121 0.02 -18.86 3.39
CA ASP A 121 1.00 -19.79 3.94
C ASP A 121 2.34 -19.07 4.16
N PRO A 122 2.95 -19.18 5.37
CA PRO A 122 4.29 -18.67 5.61
C PRO A 122 5.31 -19.24 4.63
N ILE A 123 6.26 -18.41 4.20
CA ILE A 123 7.40 -18.88 3.40
C ILE A 123 8.45 -19.54 4.31
N LYS A 124 9.12 -20.57 3.77
CA LYS A 124 10.23 -21.28 4.44
C LYS A 124 11.61 -20.89 3.91
N GLN A 125 11.62 -20.12 2.82
CA GLN A 125 12.81 -19.62 2.15
C GLN A 125 12.46 -18.27 1.52
N PRO A 126 13.41 -17.32 1.48
CA PRO A 126 13.22 -15.99 0.90
C PRO A 126 12.76 -16.09 -0.56
N LEU A 127 12.08 -15.07 -1.06
CA LEU A 127 11.66 -14.99 -2.45
C LEU A 127 12.87 -14.86 -3.36
N LEU A 128 13.81 -13.98 -3.03
CA LEU A 128 14.96 -13.67 -3.88
C LEU A 128 16.07 -14.72 -3.78
N LYS A 129 16.52 -15.22 -4.93
CA LYS A 129 17.58 -16.24 -5.02
C LYS A 129 18.91 -15.79 -4.43
N LYS A 130 19.17 -14.47 -4.40
CA LYS A 130 20.40 -13.86 -3.84
C LYS A 130 20.56 -14.07 -2.33
N LEU A 131 19.48 -14.41 -1.62
CA LEU A 131 19.46 -14.65 -0.18
C LEU A 131 19.60 -16.13 0.20
N LEU A 132 19.48 -17.07 -0.75
CA LEU A 132 19.47 -18.51 -0.46
C LEU A 132 20.73 -19.04 0.23
N MET A 133 21.88 -18.43 -0.02
CA MET A 133 23.18 -18.84 0.56
C MET A 133 23.55 -18.01 1.80
N LYS A 134 22.60 -17.27 2.37
CA LYS A 134 22.79 -16.37 3.50
C LYS A 134 21.79 -16.73 4.59
N GLU A 135 22.11 -17.77 5.35
CA GLU A 135 21.18 -18.41 6.30
C GLU A 135 20.54 -17.41 7.29
N GLU A 136 21.35 -16.57 7.93
CA GLU A 136 20.85 -15.55 8.87
C GLU A 136 19.87 -14.57 8.21
N LEU A 137 20.19 -14.07 7.01
CA LEU A 137 19.33 -13.15 6.27
C LEU A 137 18.10 -13.84 5.68
N ALA A 138 18.21 -15.12 5.33
CA ALA A 138 17.10 -15.92 4.84
C ALA A 138 16.06 -16.17 5.95
N ASP A 139 16.53 -16.45 7.16
CA ASP A 139 15.68 -16.60 8.34
C ASP A 139 14.98 -15.29 8.69
N GLU A 140 15.72 -14.18 8.66
CA GLU A 140 15.18 -12.84 8.89
C GLU A 140 14.10 -12.47 7.84
N ALA A 141 14.33 -12.78 6.57
CA ALA A 141 13.33 -12.60 5.52
C ALA A 141 12.06 -13.44 5.74
N CYS A 142 12.19 -14.69 6.20
CA CYS A 142 11.04 -15.55 6.49
C CYS A 142 10.27 -15.09 7.74
N PHE A 143 11.01 -14.59 8.73
CA PHE A 143 10.44 -13.98 9.93
C PHE A 143 9.65 -12.72 9.59
N ALA A 144 10.21 -11.83 8.78
CA ALA A 144 9.53 -10.62 8.29
C ALA A 144 8.26 -10.98 7.51
N PHE A 145 8.29 -11.97 6.61
CA PHE A 145 7.09 -12.41 5.91
C PHE A 145 5.98 -12.90 6.86
N SER A 146 6.36 -13.63 7.91
CA SER A 146 5.41 -14.06 8.93
C SER A 146 4.80 -12.88 9.69
N ALA A 147 5.58 -11.81 9.92
CA ALA A 147 5.10 -10.57 10.49
C ALA A 147 4.17 -9.82 9.52
N ILE A 148 4.46 -9.78 8.21
CA ILE A 148 3.57 -9.25 7.16
C ILE A 148 2.21 -9.96 7.20
N LEU A 149 2.20 -11.30 7.23
CA LEU A 149 0.95 -12.06 7.29
C LEU A 149 0.13 -11.75 8.55
N LYS A 150 0.77 -11.62 9.71
CA LYS A 150 0.11 -11.21 10.96
C LYS A 150 -0.39 -9.77 10.89
N TYR A 151 0.37 -8.90 10.26
CA TYR A 151 -0.01 -7.50 10.09
C TYR A 151 -1.29 -7.40 9.25
N MET A 152 -1.29 -8.05 8.08
CA MET A 152 -2.41 -8.07 7.14
C MET A 152 -3.61 -8.89 7.64
N GLY A 153 -3.47 -9.64 8.74
CA GLY A 153 -4.54 -10.48 9.31
C GLY A 153 -4.74 -11.80 8.59
N ASP A 154 -3.80 -12.19 7.72
CA ASP A 154 -3.84 -13.44 6.97
C ASP A 154 -3.39 -14.64 7.80
N LEU A 155 -2.51 -14.39 8.79
CA LEU A 155 -2.05 -15.37 9.78
C LEU A 155 -2.57 -15.01 11.19
N PRO A 156 -3.20 -15.95 11.93
CA PRO A 156 -3.70 -15.67 13.26
C PRO A 156 -2.56 -15.32 14.22
N SER A 157 -2.78 -14.29 15.04
CA SER A 157 -1.92 -13.99 16.18
C SER A 157 -2.51 -14.57 17.46
N LYS A 158 -1.65 -15.18 18.30
CA LYS A 158 -2.04 -15.69 19.62
C LYS A 158 -2.28 -14.59 20.64
N ARG A 159 -1.80 -13.37 20.38
CA ARG A 159 -1.88 -12.22 21.29
C ARG A 159 -2.37 -10.99 20.52
N PRO A 160 -3.08 -10.06 21.19
CA PRO A 160 -3.43 -8.77 20.62
C PRO A 160 -2.17 -8.05 20.11
N ARG A 161 -2.30 -7.31 19.01
CA ARG A 161 -1.22 -6.46 18.50
C ARG A 161 -0.90 -5.38 19.55
N LEU A 162 0.39 -5.20 19.85
CA LEU A 162 0.89 -4.17 20.74
C LEU A 162 1.72 -3.16 19.93
N GLY A 163 1.24 -1.92 19.84
CA GLY A 163 1.96 -0.82 19.18
C GLY A 163 2.46 -1.17 17.77
N ASN A 164 3.76 -0.95 17.56
CA ASN A 164 4.52 -1.13 16.32
C ASN A 164 5.28 -2.47 16.23
N GLU A 165 4.97 -3.47 17.07
CA GLU A 165 5.72 -4.74 17.15
C GLU A 165 5.90 -5.42 15.78
N TYR A 166 4.86 -5.48 14.95
CA TYR A 166 4.95 -6.11 13.64
C TYR A 166 5.75 -5.29 12.64
N THR A 167 5.61 -3.96 12.64
CA THR A 167 6.39 -3.11 11.74
C THR A 167 7.87 -3.16 12.10
N ASP A 168 8.20 -3.22 13.39
CA ASP A 168 9.59 -3.40 13.84
C ASP A 168 10.14 -4.74 13.33
N HIS A 169 9.39 -5.83 13.47
CA HIS A 169 9.78 -7.14 12.91
C HIS A 169 9.89 -7.18 11.37
N ILE A 170 9.19 -6.30 10.65
CA ILE A 170 9.24 -6.22 9.18
C ILE A 170 10.44 -5.39 8.71
N PHE A 171 10.73 -4.27 9.40
CA PHE A 171 11.66 -3.26 8.92
C PHE A 171 13.03 -3.24 9.61
N ASP A 172 13.20 -3.89 10.77
CA ASP A 172 14.49 -3.92 11.49
C ASP A 172 15.63 -4.51 10.62
N GLY A 173 15.35 -5.62 9.91
CA GLY A 173 16.28 -6.25 8.98
C GLY A 173 16.72 -5.38 7.80
N PRO A 174 15.82 -4.88 6.94
CA PRO A 174 16.21 -4.04 5.79
C PRO A 174 16.84 -2.69 6.18
N LEU A 175 16.62 -2.20 7.41
CA LEU A 175 17.31 -1.02 7.93
C LEU A 175 18.78 -1.31 8.25
N LYS A 176 19.11 -2.52 8.71
CA LYS A 176 20.48 -2.97 9.01
C LYS A 176 21.21 -3.54 7.79
N HIS A 177 20.47 -4.21 6.91
CA HIS A 177 21.01 -4.98 5.81
C HIS A 177 20.33 -4.61 4.50
N GLU A 178 21.01 -3.79 3.69
CA GLU A 178 20.50 -3.28 2.41
C GLU A 178 19.99 -4.40 1.47
N ILE A 179 20.64 -5.57 1.50
CA ILE A 179 20.25 -6.69 0.65
C ILE A 179 18.83 -7.22 0.92
N LEU A 180 18.28 -6.99 2.11
CA LEU A 180 16.90 -7.38 2.49
C LEU A 180 15.84 -6.40 1.97
N ARG A 181 16.21 -5.19 1.53
CA ARG A 181 15.24 -4.16 1.10
C ARG A 181 14.37 -4.67 -0.05
N ASP A 182 14.99 -5.13 -1.13
CA ASP A 182 14.26 -5.69 -2.27
C ASP A 182 13.38 -6.88 -1.88
N GLU A 183 13.83 -7.69 -0.91
CA GLU A 183 13.08 -8.86 -0.44
C GLU A 183 11.79 -8.41 0.25
N ILE A 184 11.84 -7.41 1.13
CA ILE A 184 10.65 -6.87 1.80
C ILE A 184 9.69 -6.23 0.79
N TYR A 185 10.20 -5.46 -0.18
CA TYR A 185 9.38 -4.95 -1.28
C TYR A 185 8.68 -6.07 -2.05
N CYS A 186 9.43 -7.11 -2.44
CA CYS A 186 8.88 -8.26 -3.14
C CYS A 186 7.80 -8.98 -2.32
N GLN A 187 8.02 -9.14 -1.02
CA GLN A 187 7.07 -9.78 -0.11
C GLN A 187 5.77 -8.98 0.03
N ILE A 188 5.84 -7.65 0.16
CA ILE A 188 4.66 -6.79 0.25
C ILE A 188 3.90 -6.79 -1.09
N MET A 189 4.60 -6.58 -2.22
CA MET A 189 3.99 -6.61 -3.56
C MET A 189 3.35 -7.96 -3.87
N LYS A 190 3.97 -9.06 -3.46
CA LYS A 190 3.38 -10.41 -3.54
C LYS A 190 2.04 -10.46 -2.82
N GLN A 191 1.95 -9.94 -1.59
CA GLN A 191 0.72 -9.97 -0.81
C GLN A 191 -0.36 -8.99 -1.31
N LEU A 192 0.00 -8.01 -2.13
CA LEU A 192 -0.94 -7.14 -2.84
C LEU A 192 -1.43 -7.75 -4.16
N THR A 193 -0.65 -8.65 -4.78
CA THR A 193 -0.98 -9.24 -6.08
C THR A 193 -2.05 -10.33 -5.97
N ASP A 194 -3.19 -10.12 -6.62
CA ASP A 194 -4.38 -11.01 -6.60
C ASP A 194 -4.94 -11.28 -5.19
N ASN A 195 -4.78 -10.34 -4.26
CA ASN A 195 -5.39 -10.45 -2.93
C ASN A 195 -6.89 -10.16 -3.00
N ARG A 196 -7.71 -11.13 -2.58
CA ARG A 196 -9.18 -11.00 -2.61
C ARG A 196 -9.77 -10.46 -1.30
N ASN A 197 -8.96 -10.36 -0.25
CA ASN A 197 -9.39 -9.89 1.05
C ASN A 197 -9.07 -8.39 1.17
N ARG A 198 -10.11 -7.56 1.01
CA ARG A 198 -9.99 -6.10 1.05
C ARG A 198 -9.30 -5.56 2.31
N LEU A 199 -9.61 -6.12 3.49
CA LEU A 199 -8.98 -5.68 4.73
C LEU A 199 -7.49 -6.03 4.78
N SER A 200 -7.13 -7.20 4.24
CA SER A 200 -5.73 -7.61 4.12
C SER A 200 -5.00 -6.70 3.13
N GLU A 201 -5.61 -6.43 1.97
CA GLU A 201 -5.06 -5.55 0.95
C GLU A 201 -4.85 -4.11 1.45
N GLU A 202 -5.84 -3.51 2.13
CA GLU A 202 -5.73 -2.16 2.73
C GLU A 202 -4.52 -2.09 3.68
N ARG A 203 -4.32 -3.10 4.53
CA ARG A 203 -3.14 -3.20 5.40
C ARG A 203 -1.83 -3.46 4.66
N GLY A 204 -1.87 -4.16 3.52
CA GLY A 204 -0.71 -4.34 2.65
C GLY A 204 -0.25 -3.01 2.05
N TRP A 205 -1.20 -2.15 1.67
CA TRP A 205 -0.91 -0.81 1.17
C TRP A 205 -0.36 0.11 2.26
N GLU A 206 -0.82 0.00 3.50
CA GLU A 206 -0.20 0.68 4.65
C GLU A 206 1.28 0.30 4.79
N LEU A 207 1.61 -1.00 4.70
CA LEU A 207 2.99 -1.48 4.74
C LEU A 207 3.81 -0.96 3.55
N MET A 208 3.23 -0.93 2.35
CA MET A 208 3.90 -0.37 1.16
C MET A 208 4.21 1.11 1.35
N TRP A 209 3.23 1.88 1.84
CA TRP A 209 3.41 3.30 2.13
C TRP A 209 4.54 3.54 3.13
N LEU A 210 4.59 2.75 4.22
CA LEU A 210 5.69 2.79 5.18
C LEU A 210 7.04 2.43 4.55
N ALA A 211 7.08 1.43 3.67
CA ALA A 211 8.32 0.98 3.03
C ALA A 211 8.93 2.04 2.09
N THR A 212 8.08 2.90 1.51
CA THR A 212 8.50 3.97 0.58
C THR A 212 9.00 5.25 1.23
N GLY A 213 8.84 5.41 2.56
CA GLY A 213 9.32 6.56 3.33
C GLY A 213 10.76 6.38 3.80
#